data_AF-A0A7D5UWS2-F1
#
_entry.id   AF-A0A7D5UWS2-F1
#
_cell.length_a   1.000
_cell.length_b   1.000
_cell.length_c   1.000
_cell.angle_alpha   90.00
_cell.angle_beta   90.00
_cell.angle_gamma   90.00
#
_symmetry.space_group_name_H-M   'P 1'
#
loop_
_entity.id
_entity.type
_entity.pdbx_description
1 polymer ?
#
loop_
_entity_poly.entity_id
_entity_poly.type
_entity_poly.pdbx_seq_one_letter_code
_entity_poly.pdbx_strand_id
1 'polypeptide(L)'
;MAPQIGLLVGAGLWGFLADVIGRKLAFNTKVFSCAVLVIIAGGMPSYISFTSLVALYSAGGNYIIDATNFLQFLPTSHAWLVTFMGVWWAVSYMKTGFLA
;
A
#
# COMPACT_ATOMS: atom_id res chain seq x y z
N MET A 1 4.34 -7.93 -14.14
CA MET A 1 3.19 -8.84 -13.98
C MET A 1 3.04 -9.37 -12.56
N ALA A 2 4.06 -9.96 -11.93
CA ALA A 2 3.98 -10.42 -10.54
C ALA A 2 3.51 -9.35 -9.51
N PRO A 3 3.96 -8.07 -9.57
CA PRO A 3 3.51 -7.03 -8.63
C PRO A 3 2.03 -6.69 -8.76
N GLN A 4 1.50 -6.69 -9.98
CA GLN A 4 0.09 -6.34 -10.27
C GLN A 4 -0.86 -7.42 -9.75
N ILE A 5 -0.45 -8.69 -9.81
CA ILE A 5 -1.19 -9.81 -9.22
C ILE A 5 -1.18 -9.70 -7.69
N GLY A 6 -0.03 -9.33 -7.12
CA GLY A 6 0.08 -8.99 -5.69
C GLY A 6 -0.92 -7.91 -5.28
N LEU A 7 -0.94 -6.78 -5.98
CA LEU A 7 -1.88 -5.68 -5.71
C LEU A 7 -3.35 -6.11 -5.74
N LEU A 8 -3.74 -6.92 -6.73
CA LEU A 8 -5.11 -7.41 -6.86
C LEU A 8 -5.52 -8.30 -5.68
N VAL A 9 -4.68 -9.29 -5.35
CA VAL A 9 -4.93 -10.23 -4.24
C VAL A 9 -4.91 -9.49 -2.90
N GLY A 10 -3.99 -8.55 -2.74
CA GLY A 10 -3.84 -7.74 -1.55
C GLY A 10 -5.01 -6.81 -1.29
N ALA A 11 -5.55 -6.17 -2.34
CA ALA A 11 -6.72 -5.31 -2.21
C ALA A 11 -7.95 -6.08 -1.71
N GLY A 12 -8.16 -7.32 -2.22
CA GLY A 12 -9.26 -8.18 -1.79
C GLY A 12 -9.11 -8.67 -0.35
N LEU A 13 -7.99 -9.33 -0.04
CA LEU A 13 -7.76 -9.94 1.29
C LEU A 13 -7.82 -8.90 2.41
N TRP A 14 -7.20 -7.75 2.18
CA TRP A 14 -7.09 -6.77 3.24
C TRP A 14 -8.26 -5.83 3.38
N GLY A 15 -9.08 -5.67 2.34
CA GLY A 15 -10.41 -5.07 2.48
C GLY A 15 -11.24 -5.86 3.48
N PHE A 16 -11.36 -7.18 3.28
CA PHE A 16 -12.10 -8.07 4.19
C PHE A 16 -11.47 -8.16 5.60
N LEU A 17 -10.15 -8.29 5.70
CA LEU A 17 -9.49 -8.38 7.01
C LEU A 17 -9.59 -7.07 7.81
N ALA A 18 -9.65 -5.91 7.15
CA ALA A 18 -9.82 -4.61 7.82
C ALA A 18 -11.22 -4.47 8.46
N ASP A 19 -12.23 -5.10 7.89
CA ASP A 19 -13.58 -5.13 8.45
C ASP A 19 -13.69 -6.04 9.69
N VAL A 20 -12.87 -7.09 9.78
CA VAL A 20 -12.88 -8.07 10.89
C VAL A 20 -11.97 -7.67 12.06
N ILE A 21 -10.75 -7.19 11.79
CA ILE A 21 -9.70 -6.96 12.80
C ILE A 21 -9.76 -5.54 13.39
N GLY A 22 -10.49 -4.62 12.75
CA GLY A 22 -10.60 -3.23 13.15
C GLY A 22 -9.53 -2.34 12.53
N ARG A 23 -9.94 -1.13 12.12
CA ARG A 23 -9.18 -0.26 11.21
C ARG A 23 -7.82 0.22 11.73
N LYS A 24 -7.68 0.45 13.03
CA LYS A 24 -6.42 0.95 13.61
C LYS A 24 -5.33 -0.11 13.63
N LEU A 25 -5.69 -1.35 13.97
CA LEU A 25 -4.77 -2.47 14.00
C LEU A 25 -4.45 -2.91 12.57
N ALA A 26 -5.48 -2.99 11.71
CA ALA A 26 -5.32 -3.27 10.29
C ALA A 26 -4.47 -2.26 9.52
N PHE A 27 -4.28 -1.02 9.99
CA PHE A 27 -3.33 -0.07 9.38
C PHE A 27 -1.89 -0.30 9.86
N ASN A 28 -1.68 -0.40 11.18
CA ASN A 28 -0.34 -0.53 11.75
C ASN A 28 0.37 -1.82 11.35
N THR A 29 -0.35 -2.95 11.32
CA THR A 29 0.27 -4.24 10.94
C THR A 29 0.75 -4.22 9.48
N LYS A 30 0.17 -3.36 8.64
CA LYS A 30 0.48 -3.25 7.21
C LYS A 30 1.68 -2.42 6.92
N VAL A 31 1.72 -1.23 7.50
CA VAL A 31 2.86 -0.33 7.33
C VAL A 31 4.10 -1.05 7.84
N PHE A 32 3.96 -1.80 8.94
CA PHE A 32 5.02 -2.66 9.47
C PHE A 32 5.41 -3.80 8.51
N SER A 33 4.46 -4.62 8.04
CA SER A 33 4.78 -5.73 7.12
C SER A 33 5.40 -5.24 5.80
N CYS A 34 4.89 -4.13 5.29
CA CYS A 34 5.38 -3.46 4.09
C CYS A 34 6.82 -2.99 4.25
N ALA A 35 7.15 -2.30 5.36
CA ALA A 35 8.49 -1.82 5.63
C ALA A 35 9.50 -2.96 5.71
N VAL A 36 9.15 -4.05 6.40
CA VAL A 36 10.01 -5.23 6.53
C VAL A 36 10.26 -5.89 5.17
N LEU A 37 9.22 -6.12 4.38
CA LEU A 37 9.33 -6.77 3.07
C LEU A 37 10.14 -5.91 2.06
N VAL A 38 10.00 -4.60 2.10
CA VAL A 38 10.78 -3.66 1.25
C VAL A 38 12.25 -3.68 1.60
N ILE A 39 12.62 -3.66 2.90
CA ILE A 39 14.01 -3.69 3.33
C ILE A 39 14.67 -5.00 2.86
N ILE A 40 13.97 -6.12 3.00
CA ILE A 40 14.46 -7.43 2.57
C ILE A 40 14.58 -7.48 1.04
N ALA A 41 13.61 -6.94 0.31
CA ALA A 41 13.66 -6.88 -1.16
C ALA A 41 14.84 -6.06 -1.67
N GLY A 42 15.19 -4.94 -1.02
CA GLY A 42 16.32 -4.09 -1.40
C GLY A 42 17.69 -4.77 -1.29
N GLY A 43 17.81 -5.82 -0.46
CA GLY A 43 19.06 -6.57 -0.28
C GLY A 43 19.20 -7.83 -1.15
N MET A 44 18.23 -8.14 -2.02
CA MET A 44 18.23 -9.39 -2.77
C MET A 44 19.19 -9.36 -3.98
N PRO A 45 20.09 -10.36 -4.13
CA PRO A 45 21.06 -10.39 -5.22
C PRO A 45 20.50 -10.95 -6.55
N SER A 46 19.28 -11.49 -6.56
CA SER A 46 18.68 -12.11 -7.75
C SER A 46 17.35 -11.48 -8.15
N TYR A 47 17.13 -11.35 -9.45
CA TYR A 47 15.94 -10.73 -10.03
C TYR A 47 14.64 -11.49 -9.70
N ILE A 48 14.72 -12.82 -9.62
CA ILE A 48 13.58 -13.68 -9.29
C ILE A 48 13.18 -13.49 -7.82
N SER A 49 14.14 -13.50 -6.90
CA SER A 49 13.84 -13.26 -5.48
C SER A 49 13.33 -11.84 -5.24
N PHE A 50 13.91 -10.84 -5.92
CA PHE A 50 13.43 -9.46 -5.88
C PHE A 50 11.96 -9.33 -6.31
N THR A 51 11.62 -9.85 -7.49
CA THR A 51 10.25 -9.73 -8.03
C THR A 51 9.20 -10.49 -7.22
N SER A 52 9.57 -11.62 -6.63
CA SER A 52 8.69 -12.39 -5.74
C SER A 52 8.38 -11.64 -4.42
N LEU A 53 9.38 -11.00 -3.82
CA LEU A 53 9.19 -10.17 -2.62
C LEU A 53 8.44 -8.87 -2.90
N VAL A 54 8.68 -8.24 -4.05
CA VAL A 54 7.91 -7.08 -4.49
C VAL A 54 6.44 -7.45 -4.71
N ALA A 55 6.15 -8.66 -5.23
CA ALA A 55 4.78 -9.17 -5.34
C ALA A 55 4.13 -9.40 -3.97
N LEU A 56 4.87 -9.92 -2.99
CA LEU A 56 4.40 -10.10 -1.62
C LEU A 56 4.16 -8.75 -0.90
N TYR A 57 5.06 -7.78 -1.06
CA TYR A 57 4.86 -6.41 -0.57
C TYR A 57 3.60 -5.79 -1.22
N SER A 58 3.43 -5.99 -2.52
CA SER A 58 2.28 -5.48 -3.28
C SER A 58 0.95 -6.11 -2.81
N ALA A 59 0.98 -7.37 -2.37
CA ALA A 59 -0.15 -8.02 -1.69
C ALA A 59 -0.50 -7.41 -0.33
N GLY A 60 0.30 -6.46 0.16
CA GLY A 60 0.00 -5.65 1.33
C GLY A 60 -1.08 -4.59 1.12
N GLY A 61 -1.41 -4.21 -0.13
CA GLY A 61 -2.56 -3.37 -0.51
C GLY A 61 -3.09 -2.35 0.53
N ASN A 62 -2.41 -1.20 0.70
CA ASN A 62 -2.84 -0.15 1.65
C ASN A 62 -3.79 0.90 1.06
N TYR A 63 -3.93 0.96 -0.28
CA TYR A 63 -4.64 2.02 -0.99
C TYR A 63 -6.08 2.25 -0.50
N ILE A 64 -6.84 1.17 -0.29
CA ILE A 64 -8.25 1.25 0.08
C ILE A 64 -8.39 1.60 1.57
N ILE A 65 -7.53 1.03 2.42
CA ILE A 65 -7.58 1.21 3.87
C ILE A 65 -7.15 2.64 4.22
N ASP A 66 -6.15 3.19 3.54
CA ASP A 66 -5.70 4.58 3.77
C ASP A 66 -6.78 5.60 3.43
N ALA A 67 -7.40 5.49 2.25
CA ALA A 67 -8.45 6.41 1.83
C ALA A 67 -9.68 6.32 2.73
N THR A 68 -10.09 5.10 3.10
CA THR A 68 -11.25 4.89 3.99
C THR A 68 -10.96 5.31 5.43
N ASN A 69 -9.75 5.12 5.94
CA ASN A 69 -9.34 5.60 7.26
C ASN A 69 -9.31 7.13 7.29
N PHE A 70 -8.73 7.77 6.27
CA PHE A 70 -8.70 9.23 6.16
C PHE A 70 -10.11 9.84 6.09
N LEU A 71 -11.03 9.23 5.35
CA LEU A 71 -12.42 9.68 5.25
C LEU A 71 -13.21 9.61 6.56
N GLN A 72 -12.84 8.73 7.51
CA GLN A 72 -13.52 8.67 8.80
C GLN A 72 -13.11 9.79 9.77
N PHE A 73 -11.86 10.26 9.66
CA PHE A 73 -11.38 11.36 10.48
C PHE A 73 -11.77 12.73 9.92
N LEU A 74 -12.38 12.76 8.74
CA LEU A 74 -12.65 13.98 8.00
C LEU A 74 -14.15 14.25 7.91
N PRO A 75 -14.62 15.46 8.24
CA PRO A 75 -16.01 15.82 8.00
C PRO A 75 -16.30 15.87 6.50
N THR A 76 -17.48 15.40 6.07
CA THR A 76 -17.90 15.25 4.66
C THR A 76 -17.65 16.51 3.81
N SER A 77 -17.71 17.69 4.41
CA SER A 77 -17.44 18.97 3.74
C SER A 77 -16.03 19.11 3.16
N HIS A 78 -15.05 18.32 3.64
CA HIS A 78 -13.65 18.40 3.22
C HIS A 78 -13.18 17.18 2.42
N ALA A 79 -14.11 16.37 1.89
CA ALA A 79 -13.77 15.15 1.12
C ALA A 79 -12.79 15.38 -0.06
N TRP A 80 -12.68 16.61 -0.55
CA TRP A 80 -11.69 17.01 -1.57
C TRP A 80 -10.23 16.77 -1.16
N LEU A 81 -9.93 16.66 0.15
CA LEU A 81 -8.60 16.32 0.65
C LEU A 81 -8.16 14.90 0.22
N VAL A 82 -9.11 13.99 -0.04
CA VAL A 82 -8.80 12.66 -0.61
C VAL A 82 -8.24 12.80 -2.03
N THR A 83 -8.75 13.75 -2.81
CA THR A 83 -8.22 14.06 -4.16
C THR A 83 -6.78 14.55 -4.07
N PHE A 84 -6.48 15.42 -3.09
CA PHE A 84 -5.10 15.85 -2.81
C PHE A 84 -4.18 14.70 -2.40
N MET A 85 -4.69 13.72 -1.65
CA MET A 85 -3.96 12.49 -1.33
C MET A 85 -3.60 11.69 -2.59
N GLY A 86 -4.48 11.66 -3.59
CA GLY A 86 -4.21 11.09 -4.91
C GLY A 86 -3.11 11.82 -5.69
N VAL A 87 -3.06 13.15 -5.59
CA VAL A 87 -1.97 13.95 -6.18
C VAL A 87 -0.62 13.59 -5.56
N TRP A 88 -0.57 13.41 -4.24
CA TRP A 88 0.66 13.02 -3.54
C TRP A 88 1.22 11.66 -4.01
N TRP A 89 0.35 10.74 -4.39
CA TRP A 89 0.73 9.47 -5.01
C TRP A 89 1.45 9.67 -6.34
N ALA A 90 0.91 10.51 -7.22
CA ALA A 90 1.54 10.82 -8.51
C ALA A 90 2.93 11.47 -8.33
N VAL A 91 3.05 12.40 -7.38
CA VAL A 91 4.34 13.05 -7.03
C VAL A 91 5.38 12.02 -6.56
N SER A 92 4.95 11.03 -5.80
CA SER A 92 5.85 9.97 -5.30
C SER A 92 6.35 9.08 -6.44
N TYR A 93 5.47 8.62 -7.32
CA TYR A 93 5.86 7.86 -8.52
C TYR A 93 6.80 8.63 -9.43
N MET A 94 6.56 9.93 -9.62
CA MET A 94 7.45 10.79 -10.41
C MET A 94 8.85 10.86 -9.81
N LYS A 95 8.97 11.05 -8.49
CA LYS A 95 10.27 11.06 -7.80
C LYS A 95 11.00 9.73 -7.92
N THR A 96 10.30 8.61 -7.73
CA THR A 96 10.90 7.27 -7.87
C THR A 96 11.37 7.01 -9.29
N GLY A 97 10.57 7.37 -10.31
CA GLY A 97 10.95 7.21 -11.71
C GLY A 97 12.10 8.13 -12.15
N PHE A 98 12.28 9.29 -11.50
CA PHE A 98 13.38 10.20 -11.77
C PHE A 98 14.71 9.76 -11.12
N LEU A 99 14.64 9.09 -9.97
CA LEU A 99 15.81 8.64 -9.21
C LEU A 99 16.28 7.21 -9.56
N ALA A 100 15.52 6.49 -10.39
CA ALA A 100 15.83 5.14 -10.87
C ALA A 100 16.68 5.18 -12.14
#